data_AF-A0A9D9MQ82-F1
#
_entry.id   AF-A0A9D9MQ82-F1
#
_cell.length_a   1.000
_cell.length_b   1.000
_cell.length_c   1.000
_cell.angle_alpha   90.00
_cell.angle_beta   90.00
_cell.angle_gamma   90.00
#
_symmetry.space_group_name_H-M   'P 1'
#
loop_
_entity.id
_entity.type
_entity.pdbx_description
1 polymer ?
#
loop_
_entity_poly.entity_id
_entity_poly.type
_entity_poly.pdbx_seq_one_letter_code
_entity_poly.pdbx_strand_id
1 'polypeptide(L)'
;MNNSKTTYYWFSIFAICFLCFQGVSYYVRPNYSGDSALFSYFLGIAPNFFPAIGIPALLVVFLMQLKTSKKWLNEKSYITANLISVTGLIAWEFIQTSSKKLHFDWNDIIWTIIGAAIFQLIWNLSPKRFKK
;
A
#
# COMPACT_ATOMS: atom_id res chain seq x y z
N MET A 1 16.32 -17.96 7.58
CA MET A 1 16.68 -16.53 7.63
C MET A 1 16.25 -15.97 6.29
N ASN A 2 15.44 -14.92 6.27
CA ASN A 2 14.99 -14.36 5.00
C ASN A 2 16.23 -13.86 4.23
N ASN A 3 16.30 -14.13 2.93
CA ASN A 3 17.46 -13.74 2.12
C ASN A 3 17.49 -12.21 2.01
N SER A 4 18.66 -11.58 2.17
CA SER A 4 18.80 -10.12 2.00
C SER A 4 18.20 -9.63 0.69
N LYS A 5 18.31 -10.45 -0.37
CA LYS A 5 17.68 -10.18 -1.68
C LYS A 5 16.16 -10.11 -1.62
N THR A 6 15.50 -10.96 -0.83
CA THR A 6 14.05 -10.93 -0.63
C THR A 6 13.63 -9.66 0.09
N THR A 7 14.35 -9.30 1.15
CA THR A 7 14.10 -8.05 1.89
C THR A 7 14.25 -6.83 0.99
N TYR A 8 15.33 -6.73 0.22
CA TYR A 8 15.54 -5.61 -0.69
C TYR A 8 14.47 -5.53 -1.79
N TYR A 9 14.01 -6.67 -2.30
CA TYR A 9 12.96 -6.70 -3.31
C TYR A 9 11.66 -6.04 -2.79
N TRP A 10 11.16 -6.50 -1.65
CA TRP A 10 9.91 -5.94 -1.08
C TRP A 10 10.07 -4.51 -0.57
N PHE A 11 11.24 -4.18 0.01
CA PHE A 11 11.54 -2.81 0.41
C PHE A 11 11.65 -1.86 -0.78
N SER A 12 12.13 -2.32 -1.93
CA SER A 12 12.16 -1.48 -3.14
C SER A 12 10.75 -1.13 -3.60
N ILE A 13 9.81 -2.09 -3.54
CA ILE A 13 8.40 -1.84 -3.87
C ILE A 13 7.80 -0.83 -2.89
N PHE A 14 8.01 -1.03 -1.59
CA PHE A 14 7.59 -0.05 -0.58
C PHE A 14 8.19 1.34 -0.85
N ALA A 15 9.49 1.42 -1.09
CA ALA A 15 10.20 2.68 -1.31
C ALA A 15 9.67 3.42 -2.55
N ILE A 16 9.44 2.71 -3.66
CA ILE A 16 8.86 3.30 -4.88
C ILE A 16 7.46 3.84 -4.59
N CYS A 17 6.59 3.04 -3.97
CA CYS A 17 5.24 3.48 -3.61
C CYS A 17 5.28 4.70 -2.67
N PHE A 18 6.15 4.69 -1.67
CA PHE A 18 6.30 5.79 -0.72
C PHE A 18 6.82 7.07 -1.40
N LEU A 19 7.81 6.96 -2.29
CA LEU A 19 8.31 8.09 -3.07
C LEU A 19 7.24 8.65 -4.00
N CYS A 20 6.45 7.81 -4.67
CA CYS A 20 5.33 8.25 -5.51
C CYS A 20 4.24 8.93 -4.68
N PHE A 21 3.88 8.35 -3.52
CA PHE A 21 2.95 8.95 -2.56
C PHE A 21 3.40 10.36 -2.15
N GLN A 22 4.66 10.49 -1.70
CA GLN A 22 5.24 11.77 -1.28
C GLN A 22 5.33 12.75 -2.45
N GLY A 23 5.84 12.31 -3.59
CA GLY A 23 5.94 13.07 -4.83
C GLY A 23 4.60 13.69 -5.23
N VAL A 24 3.57 12.85 -5.31
CA VAL A 24 2.23 13.32 -5.69
C VAL A 24 1.63 14.24 -4.64
N SER A 25 1.68 13.86 -3.36
CA SER A 25 0.97 14.57 -2.30
C SER A 25 1.58 15.94 -1.98
N TYR A 26 2.92 16.07 -2.04
CA TYR A 26 3.61 17.29 -1.62
C TYR A 26 4.09 18.15 -2.79
N TYR A 27 4.38 17.56 -3.95
CA TYR A 27 4.97 18.31 -5.07
C TYR A 27 4.03 18.46 -6.26
N VAL A 28 3.24 17.43 -6.61
CA VAL A 28 2.38 17.51 -7.80
C VAL A 28 1.02 18.11 -7.45
N ARG A 29 0.27 17.50 -6.52
CA ARG A 29 -1.11 17.89 -6.20
C ARG A 29 -1.25 19.33 -5.73
N PRO A 30 -0.40 19.87 -4.83
CA PRO A 30 -0.55 21.25 -4.38
C PRO A 30 -0.23 22.30 -5.45
N ASN A 31 0.57 21.95 -6.46
CA ASN A 31 1.03 22.85 -7.52
C ASN A 31 0.28 22.64 -8.84
N TYR A 32 -0.65 21.69 -8.91
CA TYR A 32 -1.42 21.43 -10.11
C TYR A 32 -2.57 22.43 -10.23
N SER A 33 -2.49 23.30 -11.24
CA SER A 33 -3.51 24.31 -11.57
C SER A 33 -4.22 24.05 -12.91
N GLY A 34 -4.13 22.82 -13.44
CA GLY A 34 -4.70 22.47 -14.73
C GLY A 34 -6.19 22.14 -14.65
N ASP A 35 -6.92 22.39 -15.75
CA ASP A 35 -8.37 22.20 -15.82
C ASP A 35 -8.81 20.75 -16.07
N SER A 36 -7.86 19.82 -16.29
CA SER A 36 -8.20 18.43 -16.58
C SER A 36 -8.76 17.72 -15.35
N ALA A 37 -10.08 17.51 -15.33
CA ALA A 37 -10.79 16.78 -14.28
C ALA A 37 -10.25 15.35 -14.09
N LEU A 38 -9.83 14.69 -15.19
CA LEU A 38 -9.25 13.36 -15.13
C LEU A 38 -7.93 13.34 -14.34
N PHE A 39 -7.06 14.32 -14.56
CA PHE A 39 -5.79 14.39 -13.85
C PHE A 39 -6.02 14.72 -12.37
N SER A 40 -6.90 15.69 -12.08
CA SER A 40 -7.31 16.01 -10.70
C SER A 40 -7.86 14.80 -9.95
N TYR A 41 -8.64 13.96 -10.62
CA TYR A 41 -9.16 12.70 -10.06
C TYR A 41 -8.02 11.77 -9.65
N PHE A 42 -7.08 11.48 -10.56
CA PHE A 42 -5.94 10.60 -10.26
C PHE A 42 -5.04 11.14 -9.14
N LEU A 43 -4.83 12.46 -9.08
CA LEU A 43 -4.10 13.08 -7.97
C LEU A 43 -4.85 12.96 -6.64
N GLY A 44 -6.18 12.94 -6.66
CA GLY A 44 -7.03 12.79 -5.49
C GLY A 44 -6.86 11.43 -4.81
N ILE A 45 -6.85 10.36 -5.61
CA ILE A 45 -6.82 8.95 -5.15
C ILE A 45 -5.42 8.38 -4.92
N ALA A 46 -4.39 8.98 -5.55
CA ALA A 46 -3.01 8.54 -5.45
C ALA A 46 -2.50 8.40 -3.99
N PRO A 47 -2.86 9.32 -3.07
CA PRO A 47 -2.54 9.22 -1.65
C PRO A 47 -2.96 7.91 -0.97
N ASN A 48 -4.05 7.27 -1.41
CA ASN A 48 -4.52 5.99 -0.85
C ASN A 48 -4.08 4.78 -1.69
N PHE A 49 -4.03 4.95 -3.01
CA PHE A 49 -3.58 3.91 -3.92
C PHE A 49 -2.15 3.44 -3.67
N PHE A 50 -1.18 4.36 -3.55
CA PHE A 50 0.23 3.98 -3.39
C PHE A 50 0.50 3.27 -2.05
N PRO A 51 0.02 3.77 -0.89
CA PRO A 51 0.16 3.05 0.37
C PRO A 51 -0.51 1.67 0.37
N ALA A 52 -1.64 1.49 -0.32
CA ALA A 52 -2.32 0.20 -0.43
C ALA A 52 -1.46 -0.89 -1.10
N ILE A 53 -0.43 -0.51 -1.88
CA ILE A 53 0.58 -1.43 -2.42
C ILE A 53 1.83 -1.46 -1.55
N GLY A 54 2.30 -0.30 -1.09
CA GLY A 54 3.57 -0.16 -0.39
C GLY A 54 3.57 -0.72 1.03
N ILE A 55 2.54 -0.41 1.82
CA ILE A 55 2.43 -0.88 3.22
C ILE A 55 2.45 -2.42 3.30
N PRO A 56 1.70 -3.20 2.51
CA PRO A 56 1.77 -4.65 2.62
C PRO A 56 3.13 -5.20 2.16
N ALA A 57 3.83 -4.53 1.24
CA ALA A 57 5.21 -4.86 0.88
C ALA A 57 6.20 -4.63 2.05
N LEU A 58 6.00 -3.59 2.85
CA LEU A 58 6.75 -3.38 4.08
C LEU A 58 6.41 -4.44 5.14
N LEU A 59 5.13 -4.65 5.41
CA LEU A 59 4.64 -5.56 6.44
C LEU A 59 5.04 -7.02 6.18
N VAL A 60 5.05 -7.47 4.92
CA VAL A 60 5.42 -8.85 4.62
C VAL A 60 6.87 -9.14 5.01
N VAL A 61 7.78 -8.16 4.90
CA VAL A 61 9.16 -8.30 5.37
C VAL A 61 9.21 -8.48 6.88
N PHE A 62 8.49 -7.67 7.63
CA PHE A 62 8.42 -7.79 9.09
C PHE A 62 7.81 -9.13 9.52
N LEU A 63 6.71 -9.54 8.89
CA LEU A 63 6.05 -10.82 9.19
C LEU A 63 6.96 -12.03 8.89
N MET A 64 7.76 -11.98 7.83
CA MET A 64 8.75 -13.03 7.53
C MET A 64 9.88 -13.11 8.58
N GLN A 65 10.19 -12.01 9.27
CA GLN A 65 11.23 -11.97 10.30
C GLN A 65 10.73 -12.43 11.68
N LEU A 66 9.44 -12.23 11.97
CA LEU A 66 8.84 -12.49 13.29
C LEU A 66 8.76 -13.96 13.72
N LYS A 67 9.24 -14.93 12.90
CA LYS A 67 9.28 -16.39 13.16
C LYS A 67 8.32 -16.86 14.26
N THR A 68 7.09 -17.16 13.87
CA THR A 68 6.03 -17.56 14.82
C THR A 68 5.73 -19.06 14.75
N SER A 69 5.18 -19.63 15.81
CA SER A 69 4.64 -21.00 15.82
C SER A 69 3.38 -21.15 14.96
N LYS A 70 2.72 -20.04 14.58
CA LYS A 70 1.49 -20.06 13.78
C LYS A 70 1.81 -20.31 12.30
N LYS A 71 1.45 -21.49 11.80
CA LYS A 71 1.59 -21.89 10.38
C LYS A 71 1.05 -20.84 9.40
N TRP A 72 -0.13 -20.28 9.68
CA TRP A 72 -0.76 -19.25 8.83
C TRP A 72 0.15 -18.04 8.60
N LEU A 73 0.72 -17.48 9.67
CA LEU A 73 1.56 -16.27 9.56
C LEU A 73 2.87 -16.54 8.82
N ASN A 74 3.36 -17.78 8.82
CA ASN A 74 4.55 -18.17 8.07
C ASN A 74 4.23 -18.42 6.58
N GLU A 75 3.11 -19.07 6.25
CA GLU A 75 2.77 -19.45 4.87
C GLU A 75 1.95 -18.41 4.11
N LYS A 76 1.20 -17.59 4.84
CA LYS A 76 0.23 -16.59 4.33
C LYS A 76 0.53 -15.19 4.85
N SER A 77 1.79 -14.90 5.17
CA SER A 77 2.25 -13.57 5.61
C SER A 77 1.79 -12.45 4.68
N TYR A 78 1.80 -12.68 3.36
CA TYR A 78 1.32 -11.72 2.36
C TYR A 78 -0.17 -11.40 2.48
N ILE A 79 -1.03 -12.39 2.80
CA ILE A 79 -2.46 -12.15 3.01
C ILE A 79 -2.65 -11.32 4.28
N THR A 80 -1.98 -11.70 5.36
CA THR A 80 -2.03 -10.96 6.63
C THR A 80 -1.53 -9.53 6.46
N ALA A 81 -0.42 -9.32 5.76
CA ALA A 81 0.10 -7.99 5.44
C ALA A 81 -0.92 -7.15 4.65
N ASN A 82 -1.54 -7.74 3.63
CA ASN A 82 -2.53 -7.06 2.80
C ASN A 82 -3.79 -6.70 3.61
N LEU A 83 -4.30 -7.61 4.44
CA LEU A 83 -5.44 -7.36 5.32
C LEU A 83 -5.15 -6.25 6.33
N ILE A 84 -3.99 -6.29 7.00
CA ILE A 84 -3.59 -5.23 7.95
C ILE A 84 -3.54 -3.89 7.24
N SER A 85 -2.95 -3.83 6.04
CA SER A 85 -2.87 -2.60 5.25
C SER A 85 -4.26 -2.07 4.87
N VAL A 86 -5.11 -2.91 4.29
CA VAL A 86 -6.44 -2.51 3.83
C VAL A 86 -7.30 -2.05 5.00
N THR A 87 -7.31 -2.81 6.10
CA THR A 87 -8.05 -2.43 7.30
C THR A 87 -7.53 -1.11 7.87
N GLY A 88 -6.21 -0.91 7.92
CA GLY A 88 -5.61 0.33 8.39
C GLY A 88 -5.99 1.54 7.53
N LEU A 89 -5.92 1.41 6.21
CA LEU A 89 -6.25 2.49 5.26
C LEU A 89 -7.75 2.80 5.23
N ILE A 90 -8.61 1.78 5.22
CA ILE A 90 -10.06 1.99 5.29
C ILE A 90 -10.44 2.63 6.64
N ALA A 91 -9.88 2.14 7.75
CA ALA A 91 -10.11 2.77 9.05
C ALA A 91 -9.60 4.22 9.08
N TRP A 92 -8.49 4.51 8.40
CA TRP A 92 -7.98 5.87 8.25
C TRP A 92 -8.97 6.78 7.53
N GLU A 93 -9.59 6.33 6.44
CA GLU A 93 -10.65 7.07 5.75
C GLU A 93 -11.88 7.32 6.63
N PHE A 94 -12.28 6.33 7.43
CA PHE A 94 -13.36 6.53 8.39
C PHE A 94 -12.99 7.51 9.50
N ILE A 95 -11.75 7.51 10.01
CA ILE A 95 -11.31 8.48 11.02
C ILE A 95 -11.33 9.90 10.44
N GLN A 96 -11.02 10.07 9.16
CA GLN A 96 -11.09 11.37 8.50
C GLN A 96 -12.50 11.97 8.53
N THR A 97 -13.58 11.17 8.54
CA THR A 97 -14.97 11.66 8.70
C THR A 97 -15.18 12.51 9.95
N SER A 98 -14.40 12.27 11.00
CA SER A 98 -14.49 12.98 12.28
C SER A 98 -13.67 14.27 12.29
N SER A 99 -12.88 14.54 11.25
CA SER A 99 -12.03 15.73 11.12
C SER A 99 -12.72 16.84 10.31
N LYS A 100 -12.77 18.05 10.85
CA LYS A 100 -13.39 19.24 10.19
C LYS A 100 -12.72 19.68 8.86
N LYS A 101 -11.61 19.05 8.47
CA LYS A 101 -10.79 19.42 7.29
C LYS A 101 -10.70 18.33 6.22
N LEU A 102 -11.07 17.08 6.53
CA LEU A 102 -10.92 15.94 5.64
C LEU A 102 -12.29 15.28 5.47
N HIS A 103 -12.66 15.03 4.23
CA HIS A 103 -13.94 14.41 3.89
C HIS A 103 -13.67 12.98 3.45
N PHE A 104 -14.51 12.07 3.90
CA PHE A 104 -14.53 10.69 3.43
C PHE A 104 -14.76 10.62 1.92
N ASP A 105 -13.89 9.90 1.22
CA ASP A 105 -13.98 9.69 -0.23
C ASP A 105 -14.18 8.20 -0.56
N TRP A 106 -15.28 7.88 -1.23
CA TRP A 106 -15.55 6.53 -1.73
C TRP A 106 -14.52 6.07 -2.76
N ASN A 107 -13.95 7.00 -3.53
CA ASN A 107 -12.89 6.67 -4.48
C ASN A 107 -11.66 6.16 -3.75
N ASP A 108 -11.32 6.72 -2.59
CA ASP A 108 -10.16 6.29 -1.81
C ASP A 108 -10.32 4.87 -1.28
N ILE A 109 -11.54 4.47 -0.88
CA ILE A 109 -11.84 3.07 -0.54
C ILE A 109 -11.66 2.16 -1.76
N ILE A 110 -12.24 2.53 -2.91
CA ILE A 110 -12.15 1.73 -4.14
C ILE A 110 -10.69 1.55 -4.54
N TRP A 111 -9.91 2.63 -4.55
CA TRP A 111 -8.52 2.61 -4.96
C TRP A 111 -7.59 1.96 -3.93
N THR A 112 -7.97 1.95 -2.64
CA THR A 112 -7.34 1.10 -1.63
C THR A 112 -7.54 -0.38 -1.95
N ILE A 113 -8.75 -0.80 -2.32
CA ILE A 113 -9.04 -2.18 -2.72
C ILE A 113 -8.29 -2.56 -4.01
N ILE A 114 -8.24 -1.66 -5.00
CA ILE A 114 -7.48 -1.87 -6.23
C ILE A 114 -5.98 -2.01 -5.92
N GLY A 115 -5.42 -1.13 -5.09
CA GLY A 115 -4.02 -1.22 -4.67
C GLY A 115 -3.70 -2.56 -3.97
N ALA A 116 -4.59 -3.02 -3.09
CA ALA A 116 -4.47 -4.32 -2.44
C ALA A 116 -4.53 -5.50 -3.42
N ALA A 117 -5.39 -5.42 -4.44
CA ALA A 117 -5.45 -6.41 -5.51
C ALA A 117 -4.16 -6.40 -6.35
N ILE A 118 -3.61 -5.23 -6.65
CA ILE A 118 -2.31 -5.09 -7.33
C ILE A 118 -1.18 -5.67 -6.50
N PHE A 119 -1.13 -5.42 -5.19
CA PHE A 119 -0.15 -6.08 -4.31
C PHE A 119 -0.28 -7.60 -4.38
N GLN A 120 -1.50 -8.13 -4.36
CA GLN A 120 -1.75 -9.56 -4.48
C GLN A 120 -1.26 -10.13 -5.82
N LEU A 121 -1.45 -9.37 -6.91
CA LEU A 121 -0.93 -9.71 -8.23
C LEU A 121 0.60 -9.69 -8.27
N ILE A 122 1.23 -8.64 -7.74
CA ILE A 122 2.69 -8.53 -7.60
C ILE A 122 3.22 -9.73 -6.83
N TRP A 123 2.60 -10.09 -5.70
CA TRP A 123 2.94 -11.30 -4.97
C TRP A 123 2.83 -12.52 -5.86
N ASN A 124 1.70 -12.77 -6.52
CA ASN A 124 1.51 -13.96 -7.34
C ASN A 124 2.55 -14.08 -8.46
N LEU A 125 2.87 -12.98 -9.14
CA LEU A 125 3.87 -12.91 -10.22
C LEU A 125 5.32 -12.94 -9.72
N SER A 126 5.56 -12.59 -8.45
CA SER A 126 6.91 -12.58 -7.89
C SER A 126 7.54 -13.98 -7.90
N PRO A 127 8.83 -14.12 -8.26
CA PRO A 127 9.56 -15.37 -8.21
C PRO A 127 9.49 -16.04 -6.82
N LYS A 128 9.39 -17.38 -6.80
CA LYS A 128 9.31 -18.18 -5.54
C LYS A 128 10.44 -17.87 -4.55
N ARG A 129 11.62 -17.49 -5.05
CA ARG A 129 12.78 -17.09 -4.22
C ARG A 129 12.57 -15.83 -3.38
N PHE A 130 11.60 -14.98 -3.73
CA PHE A 130 11.26 -13.77 -2.99
C PHE A 130 10.00 -13.94 -2.12
N LYS A 131 9.44 -15.15 -2.02
CA LYS A 131 8.21 -15.42 -1.25
C LYS A 131 8.47 -16.13 0.09
N LYS A 132 9.74 -16.34 0.44
CA LYS A 132 10.19 -17.11 1.61
C LYS A 132 11.21 -16.30 2.40
#